data_AF-E9G226-F1
#
_entry.id   AF-E9G226-F1
#
_cell.length_a   1.000
_cell.length_b   1.000
_cell.length_c   1.000
_cell.angle_alpha   90.00
_cell.angle_beta   90.00
_cell.angle_gamma   90.00
#
_symmetry.space_group_name_H-M   'P 1'
#
loop_
_entity.id
_entity.type
_entity.pdbx_description
1 polymer ?
#
loop_
_entity_poly.entity_id
_entity_poly.type
_entity_poly.pdbx_seq_one_letter_code
_entity_poly.pdbx_strand_id
1 'polypeptide(L)'
;MSRKYAAVDNYSSSWVETNAPFGKVNEWRDETLWSARDKTKDKYYKDKPYYGIKGMQRISNKYIAAGCVVFMLVGAAFHFVVVKKSSARALEVLNQVDKESTNWYLETRRKALASSTSEQIERLSKEWETNDKSNK
;
A
#
# COMPACT_ATOMS: atom_id res chain seq x y z
N MET A 1 -70.17 16.11 16.13
CA MET A 1 -68.89 16.49 15.50
C MET A 1 -67.85 15.43 15.83
N SER A 2 -67.45 14.62 14.84
CA SER A 2 -66.54 13.47 15.03
C SER A 2 -65.09 13.94 14.98
N ARG A 3 -64.30 13.70 16.04
CA ARG A 3 -62.84 13.92 16.02
C ARG A 3 -62.21 12.80 15.22
N LYS A 4 -61.70 13.12 14.02
CA LYS A 4 -60.84 12.22 13.25
C LYS A 4 -59.47 12.18 13.92
N TYR A 5 -59.13 11.06 14.54
CA TYR A 5 -57.76 10.77 14.95
C TYR A 5 -56.96 10.44 13.68
N ALA A 6 -55.90 11.19 13.42
CA ALA A 6 -54.94 10.86 12.37
C ALA A 6 -54.15 9.63 12.81
N ALA A 7 -54.25 8.54 12.02
CA ALA A 7 -53.38 7.38 12.18
C ALA A 7 -51.93 7.83 11.93
N VAL A 8 -51.08 7.73 12.95
CA VAL A 8 -49.64 7.97 12.85
C VAL A 8 -48.99 6.60 12.64
N ASP A 9 -49.10 6.08 11.42
CA ASP A 9 -48.38 4.88 11.01
C ASP A 9 -47.28 5.30 10.03
N ASN A 10 -46.09 5.60 10.54
CA ASN A 10 -44.86 5.66 9.75
C ASN A 10 -43.64 5.49 10.67
N TYR A 11 -43.46 4.29 11.22
CA TYR A 11 -42.16 3.89 11.75
C TYR A 11 -41.25 3.51 10.56
N SER A 12 -40.50 4.49 10.05
CA SER A 12 -39.40 4.21 9.13
C SER A 12 -38.25 3.59 9.93
N SER A 13 -38.18 2.26 9.95
CA SER A 13 -37.04 1.53 10.51
C SER A 13 -35.97 1.35 9.43
N SER A 14 -35.13 2.36 9.22
CA SER A 14 -33.94 2.21 8.39
C SER A 14 -32.84 1.55 9.22
N TRP A 15 -32.79 0.22 9.21
CA TRP A 15 -31.73 -0.56 9.84
C TRP A 15 -30.39 -0.32 9.15
N VAL A 16 -29.34 -0.02 9.92
CA VAL A 16 -27.95 0.04 9.43
C VAL A 16 -27.16 -1.06 10.14
N GLU A 17 -26.54 -1.95 9.36
CA GLU A 17 -25.70 -3.03 9.89
C GLU A 17 -24.38 -2.45 10.44
N THR A 18 -24.03 -2.80 11.68
CA THR A 18 -22.77 -2.42 12.32
C THR A 18 -22.12 -3.65 12.98
N ASN A 19 -20.79 -3.63 13.14
CA ASN A 19 -19.98 -4.78 13.62
C ASN A 19 -20.08 -5.05 15.15
N ALA A 20 -21.20 -4.71 15.80
CA ALA A 20 -21.38 -4.97 17.24
C ALA A 20 -21.74 -6.45 17.51
N PRO A 21 -21.22 -7.07 18.60
CA PRO A 21 -21.38 -8.51 18.87
C PRO A 21 -22.83 -8.96 19.13
N PHE A 22 -23.71 -8.03 19.52
CA PHE A 22 -25.15 -8.23 19.57
C PHE A 22 -25.75 -7.37 18.45
N GLY A 23 -25.97 -8.00 17.30
CA GLY A 23 -26.10 -7.37 15.98
C GLY A 23 -27.31 -6.46 15.71
N LYS A 24 -27.88 -5.78 16.71
CA LYS A 24 -28.87 -4.70 16.54
C LYS A 24 -28.76 -3.74 17.71
N VAL A 25 -27.98 -2.67 17.56
CA VAL A 25 -28.16 -1.47 18.40
C VAL A 25 -29.08 -0.54 17.64
N ASN A 26 -30.25 -0.25 18.22
CA ASN A 26 -31.05 0.88 17.79
C ASN A 26 -30.13 2.10 17.91
N GLU A 27 -29.77 2.71 16.79
CA GLU A 27 -29.26 4.08 16.82
C GLU A 27 -30.35 4.86 17.55
N TRP A 28 -30.07 5.41 18.73
CA TRP A 28 -31.02 6.21 19.51
C TRP A 28 -31.29 7.55 18.80
N ARG A 29 -31.72 7.49 17.54
CA ARG A 29 -32.18 8.58 16.71
C ARG A 29 -33.68 8.38 16.53
N ASP A 30 -34.40 8.52 17.64
CA ASP A 30 -35.85 8.59 17.60
C ASP A 30 -36.24 9.92 16.92
N GLU A 31 -36.72 9.83 15.68
CA GLU A 31 -37.18 10.97 14.90
C GLU A 31 -38.31 11.74 15.61
N THR A 32 -39.08 11.08 16.49
CA THR A 32 -40.11 11.73 17.30
C THR A 32 -39.48 12.63 18.37
N LEU A 33 -38.42 12.17 19.05
CA LEU A 33 -37.66 12.99 20.00
C LEU A 33 -36.91 14.12 19.30
N TRP A 34 -36.34 13.87 18.13
CA TRP A 34 -35.60 14.88 17.35
C TRP A 34 -36.52 15.97 16.81
N SER A 35 -37.73 15.60 16.36
CA SER A 35 -38.74 16.54 15.88
C SER A 35 -39.41 17.33 17.01
N ALA A 36 -39.60 16.71 18.18
CA ALA A 36 -40.12 17.33 19.40
C ALA A 36 -39.08 18.19 20.15
N ARG A 37 -37.81 18.15 19.75
CA ARG A 37 -36.74 18.96 20.34
C ARG A 37 -37.04 20.45 20.18
N ASP A 38 -36.73 21.22 21.22
CA ASP A 38 -36.80 22.68 21.18
C ASP A 38 -35.75 23.27 20.22
N LYS A 39 -36.20 23.63 19.01
CA LYS A 39 -35.38 24.22 17.95
C LYS A 39 -35.01 25.69 18.21
N THR A 40 -35.60 26.34 19.22
CA THR A 40 -35.30 27.76 19.49
C THR A 40 -33.84 27.98 19.88
N LYS A 41 -33.23 26.97 20.51
CA LYS A 41 -31.83 26.98 20.95
C LYS A 41 -30.84 26.65 19.83
N ASP A 42 -31.29 26.16 18.68
CA ASP A 42 -30.38 25.80 17.57
C ASP A 42 -29.61 27.01 17.05
N LYS A 43 -30.25 28.18 16.95
CA LYS A 43 -29.56 29.43 16.58
C LYS A 43 -28.49 29.81 17.59
N TYR A 44 -28.75 29.61 18.89
CA TYR A 44 -27.81 29.93 19.97
C TYR A 44 -26.57 29.04 19.95
N TYR A 45 -26.69 27.79 19.52
CA TYR A 45 -25.58 26.84 19.40
C TYR A 45 -24.94 26.81 18.01
N LYS A 46 -25.58 27.41 17.00
CA LYS A 46 -25.07 27.46 15.62
C LYS A 46 -23.69 28.11 15.54
N ASP A 47 -23.51 29.22 16.25
CA ASP A 47 -22.30 30.02 16.21
C ASP A 47 -21.32 29.70 17.36
N LYS A 48 -21.66 28.70 18.19
CA LYS A 48 -20.79 28.27 19.29
C LYS A 48 -19.72 27.28 18.81
N PRO A 49 -18.49 27.36 19.35
CA PRO A 49 -17.43 26.42 19.02
C PRO A 49 -17.81 25.02 19.50
N TYR A 50 -17.78 24.05 18.57
CA TYR A 50 -18.11 22.65 18.86
C TYR A 50 -17.11 22.00 19.84
N TYR A 51 -15.87 22.51 19.90
CA TYR A 51 -14.78 21.92 20.68
C TYR A 51 -14.45 22.65 22.00
N GLY A 52 -15.33 23.54 22.49
CA GLY A 52 -15.11 24.26 23.77
C GLY A 52 -13.95 25.26 23.79
N ILE A 53 -13.14 25.31 22.73
CA ILE A 53 -12.06 26.27 22.53
C ILE A 53 -12.67 27.63 22.17
N LYS A 54 -12.51 28.61 23.06
CA LYS A 54 -12.95 29.99 22.82
C LYS A 54 -12.11 30.60 21.69
N GLY A 55 -12.77 31.14 20.66
CA GLY A 55 -12.12 31.90 19.58
C GLY A 55 -12.00 31.19 18.23
N MET A 56 -12.29 29.88 18.14
CA MET A 56 -12.24 29.16 16.86
C MET A 56 -13.66 28.87 16.35
N GLN A 57 -13.99 29.36 15.15
CA GLN A 57 -15.28 29.07 14.52
C GLN A 57 -15.38 27.59 14.14
N ARG A 58 -16.61 27.07 14.17
CA ARG A 58 -16.91 25.68 13.82
C ARG A 58 -16.59 25.43 12.34
N ILE A 59 -15.62 24.55 12.08
CA ILE A 59 -15.36 24.03 10.73
C ILE A 59 -16.40 22.95 10.43
N SER A 60 -16.93 22.95 9.19
CA SER A 60 -17.83 21.89 8.75
C SER A 60 -17.09 20.56 8.62
N ASN A 61 -17.70 19.46 9.07
CA ASN A 61 -17.14 18.10 8.98
C ASN A 61 -16.73 17.73 7.54
N LYS A 62 -17.36 18.33 6.53
CA LYS A 62 -17.00 18.16 5.12
C LYS A 62 -15.56 18.60 4.82
N TYR A 63 -15.11 19.70 5.41
CA TYR A 63 -13.74 20.20 5.22
C TYR A 63 -12.71 19.34 5.93
N ILE A 64 -13.05 18.81 7.12
CA ILE A 64 -12.19 17.88 7.85
C ILE A 64 -12.01 16.58 7.03
N ALA A 65 -13.11 16.02 6.54
CA ALA A 65 -13.07 14.84 5.69
C ALA A 65 -12.27 15.07 4.40
N ALA A 66 -12.48 16.22 3.73
CA ALA A 66 -11.69 16.59 2.55
C ALA A 66 -10.19 16.71 2.88
N GLY A 67 -9.84 17.30 4.02
CA GLY A 67 -8.45 17.39 4.49
C GLY A 67 -7.81 16.01 4.69
N CYS A 68 -8.53 15.06 5.28
CA CYS A 68 -8.06 13.68 5.43
C CYS A 68 -7.81 13.01 4.07
N VAL A 69 -8.72 13.20 3.10
CA VAL A 69 -8.54 12.64 1.74
C VAL A 69 -7.31 13.22 1.07
N VAL A 70 -7.11 14.54 1.13
CA VAL A 70 -5.93 15.20 0.57
C VAL A 70 -4.66 14.70 1.25
N PHE A 71 -4.65 14.59 2.58
CA PHE A 71 -3.51 14.07 3.32
C PHE A 71 -3.15 12.64 2.92
N MET A 72 -4.14 11.76 2.77
CA MET A 72 -3.93 10.39 2.30
C MET A 72 -3.36 10.35 0.88
N LEU A 73 -3.83 11.20 -0.03
CA LEU A 73 -3.31 11.27 -1.40
C LEU A 73 -1.85 11.72 -1.44
N VAL A 74 -1.50 12.74 -0.65
CA VAL A 74 -0.11 13.22 -0.53
C VAL A 74 0.77 12.13 0.07
N GLY A 75 0.31 11.46 1.13
CA GLY A 75 1.01 10.33 1.73
C GLY A 75 1.25 9.19 0.74
N ALA A 76 0.24 8.83 -0.05
CA ALA A 76 0.35 7.80 -1.08
C ALA A 76 1.37 8.16 -2.17
N ALA A 77 1.33 9.41 -2.66
CA ALA A 77 2.29 9.90 -3.63
C ALA A 77 3.73 9.88 -3.08
N PHE A 78 3.92 10.28 -1.82
CA PHE A 78 5.21 10.23 -1.15
C PHE A 78 5.73 8.78 -1.04
N HIS A 79 4.88 7.85 -0.57
CA HIS A 79 5.24 6.43 -0.49
C HIS A 79 5.62 5.86 -1.86
N PHE A 80 4.89 6.20 -2.92
CA PHE A 80 5.21 5.76 -4.28
C PHE A 80 6.62 6.19 -4.71
N VAL A 81 6.99 7.45 -4.47
CA VAL A 81 8.32 7.96 -4.81
C VAL A 81 9.42 7.24 -4.02
N VAL A 82 9.21 7.06 -2.71
CA VAL A 82 10.16 6.37 -1.83
C VAL A 82 10.37 4.93 -2.27
N VAL A 83 9.29 4.19 -2.52
CA VAL A 83 9.34 2.80 -2.98
C VAL A 83 10.05 2.72 -4.33
N LYS A 84 9.70 3.57 -5.30
CA LYS A 84 10.34 3.58 -6.62
C LYS A 84 11.85 3.76 -6.52
N LYS A 85 12.32 4.70 -5.69
CA LYS A 85 13.76 4.94 -5.47
C LYS A 85 14.44 3.77 -4.76
N SER A 86 13.77 3.17 -3.78
CA SER A 86 14.28 1.99 -3.07
C SER A 86 14.42 0.79 -4.02
N SER A 87 13.39 0.50 -4.81
CA SER A 87 13.39 -0.59 -5.79
C SER A 87 14.46 -0.39 -6.86
N ALA A 88 14.64 0.83 -7.38
CA ALA A 88 15.69 1.11 -8.36
C ALA A 88 17.09 0.81 -7.81
N ARG A 89 17.37 1.17 -6.55
CA ARG A 89 18.65 0.83 -5.89
C ARG A 89 18.81 -0.67 -5.68
N ALA A 90 17.76 -1.37 -5.27
CA ALA A 90 17.81 -2.82 -5.11
C ALA A 90 18.12 -3.53 -6.43
N LEU A 91 17.52 -3.06 -7.54
CA LEU A 91 17.82 -3.56 -8.88
C LEU A 91 19.26 -3.27 -9.30
N GLU A 92 19.79 -2.09 -8.97
CA GLU A 92 21.18 -1.73 -9.27
C GLU A 92 22.18 -2.68 -8.59
N VAL A 93 21.97 -2.94 -7.29
CA VAL A 93 22.80 -3.90 -6.53
C VAL A 93 22.70 -5.29 -7.12
N LEU A 94 21.48 -5.75 -7.44
CA LEU A 94 21.28 -7.07 -8.04
C LEU A 94 21.97 -7.20 -9.40
N ASN A 95 21.87 -6.18 -10.24
CA ASN A 95 22.55 -6.12 -11.54
C ASN A 95 24.07 -6.13 -11.40
N GLN A 96 24.62 -5.53 -10.35
CA GLN A 96 26.06 -5.56 -10.10
C GLN A 96 26.53 -6.97 -9.72
N VAL A 97 25.82 -7.63 -8.80
CA VAL A 97 26.13 -9.02 -8.41
C VAL A 97 26.02 -9.97 -9.60
N ASP A 98 25.01 -9.79 -10.45
CA ASP A 98 24.82 -10.62 -11.65
C ASP A 98 25.92 -10.43 -12.70
N LYS A 99 26.41 -9.19 -12.86
CA LYS A 99 27.58 -8.93 -13.70
C LYS A 99 28.84 -9.60 -13.17
N GLU A 100 29.06 -9.54 -11.87
CA GLU A 100 30.21 -10.20 -11.24
C GLU A 100 30.12 -11.72 -11.41
N SER A 101 28.98 -12.34 -11.13
CA SER A 101 28.78 -13.79 -11.28
C SER A 101 28.98 -14.24 -12.72
N THR A 102 28.46 -13.48 -13.69
CA THR A 102 28.62 -13.75 -15.12
C THR A 102 30.10 -13.67 -15.53
N ASN A 103 30.83 -12.65 -15.03
CA ASN A 103 32.26 -12.51 -15.30
C ASN A 103 33.06 -13.70 -14.75
N TRP A 104 32.80 -14.11 -13.49
CA TRP A 104 33.44 -15.27 -12.88
C TRP A 104 33.17 -16.56 -13.65
N TYR A 105 31.93 -16.77 -14.09
CA TYR A 105 31.56 -17.91 -14.92
C TYR A 105 32.30 -17.92 -16.26
N LEU A 106 32.32 -16.78 -16.96
CA LEU A 106 33.01 -16.65 -18.25
C LEU A 106 34.52 -16.83 -18.11
N GLU A 107 35.14 -16.29 -17.06
CA GLU A 107 36.56 -16.46 -16.79
C GLU A 107 36.90 -17.93 -16.49
N THR A 108 36.11 -18.59 -15.64
CA THR A 108 36.29 -20.00 -15.30
C THR A 108 36.14 -20.88 -16.55
N ARG A 109 35.13 -20.60 -17.37
CA ARG A 109 34.93 -21.29 -18.65
C ARG A 109 36.11 -21.07 -19.60
N ARG A 110 36.63 -19.85 -19.73
CA ARG A 110 37.82 -19.57 -20.54
C ARG A 110 39.05 -20.31 -20.04
N LYS A 111 39.29 -20.33 -18.73
CA LYS A 111 40.40 -21.08 -18.12
C LYS A 111 40.27 -22.57 -18.39
N ALA A 112 39.08 -23.15 -18.26
CA ALA A 112 38.82 -24.56 -18.56
C ALA A 112 39.02 -24.91 -20.06
N LEU A 113 38.60 -24.02 -20.96
CA LEU A 113 38.84 -24.18 -22.40
C LEU A 113 40.33 -24.05 -22.74
N ALA A 114 41.04 -23.11 -22.12
CA ALA A 114 42.48 -22.94 -22.31
C ALA A 114 43.27 -24.13 -21.75
N SER A 115 42.93 -24.61 -20.55
CA SER A 115 43.60 -25.74 -19.91
C SER A 115 43.36 -27.05 -20.66
N SER A 116 42.12 -27.32 -21.11
CA SER A 116 41.83 -28.50 -21.92
C SER A 116 42.56 -28.47 -23.28
N THR A 117 42.72 -27.29 -23.88
CA THR A 117 43.48 -27.13 -25.12
C THR A 117 44.97 -27.31 -24.90
N SER A 118 45.54 -26.69 -23.85
CA SER A 118 46.97 -26.84 -23.53
C SER A 118 47.32 -28.27 -23.12
N GLU A 119 46.46 -28.94 -22.35
CA GLU A 119 46.64 -30.35 -22.00
C GLU A 119 46.54 -31.26 -23.23
N GLN A 120 45.67 -30.95 -24.19
CA GLN A 120 45.62 -31.66 -25.47
C GLN A 120 46.89 -31.44 -26.30
N ILE A 121 47.40 -30.21 -26.37
CA ILE A 121 48.66 -29.89 -27.06
C ILE A 121 49.84 -30.62 -26.41
N GLU A 122 49.89 -30.67 -25.07
CA GLU A 122 50.97 -31.35 -24.34
C GLU A 122 50.96 -32.87 -24.58
N ARG A 123 49.77 -33.49 -24.62
CA ARG A 123 49.65 -34.91 -24.99
C ARG A 123 50.10 -35.14 -26.43
N LEU A 124 49.68 -34.28 -27.35
CA LEU A 124 50.05 -34.36 -28.76
C LEU A 124 51.57 -34.22 -28.97
N SER A 125 52.21 -33.29 -28.25
CA SER A 125 53.66 -33.08 -28.34
C SER A 125 54.45 -34.26 -27.80
N LYS A 126 54.01 -34.85 -26.67
CA LYS A 126 54.61 -36.07 -26.11
C LYS A 126 54.48 -37.24 -27.08
N GLU A 127 53.30 -37.44 -27.68
CA GLU A 127 53.09 -38.49 -28.70
C GLU A 127 54.01 -38.31 -29.92
N TRP A 128 54.17 -37.07 -30.38
CA TRP A 128 55.09 -36.73 -31.47
C TRP A 128 56.55 -37.05 -31.14
N GLU A 129 57.03 -36.65 -29.96
CA GLU A 129 58.40 -36.94 -29.51
C GLU A 129 58.66 -38.44 -29.33
N THR A 130 57.67 -39.20 -28.85
CA THR A 130 57.80 -40.66 -28.76
C THR A 130 57.85 -41.34 -30.12
N ASN A 131 57.08 -40.86 -31.10
CA ASN A 131 57.12 -41.38 -32.47
C ASN A 131 58.45 -41.07 -33.17
N ASP A 132 59.00 -39.86 -33.00
CA ASP A 132 60.30 -39.51 -33.60
C ASP A 132 61.44 -40.37 -33.04
N LYS A 133 61.41 -40.64 -31.72
CA LYS A 133 62.39 -41.55 -31.08
C LYS A 133 62.21 -43.01 -31.48
N SER A 134 61.01 -43.43 -31.85
CA SER A 134 60.74 -44.79 -32.35
C SER A 134 61.12 -44.99 -33.82
N ASN A 135 61.27 -43.92 -34.60
CA ASN A 135 61.60 -43.95 -36.02
C ASN A 135 63.11 -43.71 -36.31
N LYS A 136 63.93 -43.59 -35.26
CA LYS A 136 65.40 -43.57 -35.32
C LYS A 136 65.94 -44.87 -34.75
#